data_AF-A0A088FGU8-F1
#
_entry.id   AF-A0A088FGU8-F1
#
_cell.length_a   1.000
_cell.length_b   1.000
_cell.length_c   1.000
_cell.angle_alpha   90.00
_cell.angle_beta   90.00
_cell.angle_gamma   90.00
#
_symmetry.space_group_name_H-M   'P 1'
#
loop_
_entity.id
_entity.type
_entity.pdbx_description
1 polymer ?
#
loop_
_entity_poly.entity_id
_entity_poly.type
_entity_poly.pdbx_seq_one_letter_code
_entity_poly.pdbx_strand_id
1 'polypeptide(L)'
;HMVDVHWYQFPPMNPLWHALLGFVIGVLGVTSIIGNGMVIYIFTTTKNLRTPSNLLVINLAISDFLMMLIMSPNMVINCYYETWVLGSFFCELYGLAGSLFGCGSIWTMTMIAFDRYNVIVKGLSAKPMTVNGALFRILGIWAFCLIWTIAP
;
A
#
# COMPACT_ATOMS: atom_id res chain seq x y z
N HIS A 1 4.82 -27.86 -4.30
CA HIS A 1 4.74 -27.12 -5.57
C HIS A 1 3.85 -25.91 -5.34
N MET A 2 4.39 -24.68 -5.38
CA MET A 2 3.58 -23.46 -5.21
C MET A 2 2.83 -23.04 -6.48
N VAL A 3 3.14 -23.68 -7.61
CA VAL A 3 2.49 -23.43 -8.90
C VAL A 3 1.44 -24.51 -9.12
N ASP A 4 0.17 -24.09 -9.21
CA ASP A 4 -0.96 -24.97 -9.50
C ASP A 4 -0.83 -25.64 -10.88
N VAL A 5 -1.34 -26.86 -11.02
CA VAL A 5 -1.34 -27.62 -12.29
C VAL A 5 -1.99 -26.86 -13.44
N HIS A 6 -2.94 -25.98 -13.13
CA HIS A 6 -3.58 -25.07 -14.08
C HIS A 6 -2.58 -24.26 -14.90
N TRP A 7 -1.45 -23.82 -14.33
CA TRP A 7 -0.53 -22.91 -15.04
C TRP A 7 0.35 -23.61 -16.09
N TYR A 8 0.49 -24.94 -16.03
CA TYR A 8 1.31 -25.70 -16.98
C TYR A 8 0.67 -25.85 -18.37
N GLN A 9 -0.60 -25.46 -18.53
CA GLN A 9 -1.28 -25.51 -19.83
C GLN A 9 -0.94 -24.32 -20.74
N PHE A 10 -0.29 -23.28 -20.21
CA PHE A 10 0.01 -22.05 -20.96
C PHE A 10 1.48 -22.04 -21.44
N PRO A 11 1.74 -21.59 -22.68
CA PRO A 11 3.11 -21.41 -23.16
C PRO A 11 3.79 -20.22 -22.47
N PRO A 12 5.13 -20.14 -22.50
CA PRO A 12 5.87 -18.97 -22.05
C PRO A 12 5.38 -17.68 -22.71
N MET A 13 5.29 -16.61 -21.92
CA MET A 13 4.87 -15.30 -22.41
C MET A 13 5.98 -14.69 -23.29
N ASN A 14 5.59 -13.86 -24.27
CA ASN A 14 6.57 -13.16 -25.10
C ASN A 14 7.42 -12.20 -24.24
N PRO A 15 8.76 -12.19 -24.39
CA PRO A 15 9.67 -11.29 -23.65
C PRO A 15 9.30 -9.81 -23.70
N LEU A 16 8.68 -9.36 -24.81
CA LEU A 16 8.19 -7.99 -24.96
C LEU A 16 7.18 -7.62 -23.85
N TRP A 17 6.29 -8.53 -23.48
CA TRP A 17 5.30 -8.28 -22.43
C TRP A 17 5.94 -8.16 -21.06
N HIS A 18 6.95 -8.99 -20.77
CA HIS A 18 7.75 -8.87 -19.55
C HIS A 18 8.46 -7.51 -19.49
N ALA A 19 9.09 -7.08 -20.58
CA ALA A 19 9.76 -5.78 -20.65
C ALA A 19 8.78 -4.62 -20.47
N LEU A 20 7.60 -4.66 -21.10
CA LEU A 20 6.56 -3.64 -20.95
C LEU A 20 6.04 -3.57 -19.52
N LEU A 21 5.75 -4.71 -18.88
CA LEU A 21 5.30 -4.77 -17.49
C LEU A 21 6.37 -4.23 -16.54
N GLY A 22 7.63 -4.64 -16.72
CA GLY A 22 8.75 -4.12 -15.94
C GLY A 22 8.92 -2.61 -16.09
N PHE A 23 8.83 -2.08 -17.30
CA PHE A 23 8.89 -0.64 -17.55
C PHE A 23 7.75 0.12 -16.88
N VAL A 24 6.50 -0.33 -17.05
CA VAL A 24 5.32 0.32 -16.46
C VAL A 24 5.39 0.30 -14.94
N ILE A 25 5.71 -0.84 -14.33
CA ILE A 25 5.84 -0.96 -12.87
C ILE A 25 7.02 -0.16 -12.34
N GLY A 26 8.12 -0.05 -13.09
CA GLY A 26 9.24 0.82 -12.76
C GLY A 26 8.82 2.29 -12.73
N VAL A 27 8.12 2.78 -13.75
CA VAL A 27 7.62 4.16 -13.82
C VAL A 27 6.61 4.46 -12.72
N LEU A 28 5.64 3.55 -12.49
CA LEU A 28 4.66 3.67 -11.41
C LEU A 28 5.31 3.61 -10.03
N GLY A 29 6.34 2.79 -9.87
CA GLY A 29 7.11 2.68 -8.63
C GLY A 29 7.83 3.98 -8.30
N VAL A 30 8.57 4.53 -9.26
CA VAL A 30 9.29 5.79 -9.08
C VAL A 30 8.32 6.95 -8.79
N THR A 31 7.23 7.06 -9.54
CA THR A 31 6.24 8.12 -9.31
C THR A 31 5.54 7.97 -7.95
N SER A 32 5.18 6.76 -7.53
CA SER A 32 4.57 6.53 -6.22
C SER A 32 5.54 6.81 -5.06
N ILE A 33 6.78 6.34 -5.13
CA ILE A 33 7.80 6.54 -4.09
C ILE A 33 8.08 8.04 -3.92
N ILE A 34 8.28 8.77 -5.03
CA ILE A 34 8.53 10.22 -4.98
C ILE A 34 7.26 10.96 -4.50
N GLY A 35 6.10 10.66 -5.08
CA GLY A 35 4.83 11.30 -4.75
C GLY A 35 4.46 11.15 -3.28
N ASN A 36 4.40 9.92 -2.79
CA ASN A 36 4.06 9.65 -1.40
C ASN A 36 5.17 10.11 -0.44
N GLY A 37 6.44 10.03 -0.85
CA GLY A 37 7.57 10.60 -0.10
C GLY A 37 7.42 12.11 0.11
N MET A 38 7.00 12.86 -0.93
CA MET A 38 6.71 14.29 -0.82
C MET A 38 5.53 14.57 0.13
N VAL A 39 4.47 13.77 0.06
CA VAL A 39 3.32 13.90 0.98
C VAL A 39 3.78 13.71 2.42
N ILE A 40 4.53 12.63 2.71
CA ILE A 40 5.08 12.40 4.05
C ILE A 40 5.95 13.58 4.49
N TYR A 41 6.84 14.06 3.62
CA TYR A 41 7.73 15.19 3.92
C TYR A 41 6.97 16.48 4.24
N ILE A 42 6.01 16.90 3.40
CA ILE A 42 5.27 18.16 3.56
C ILE A 42 4.45 18.15 4.85
N PHE A 43 3.73 17.07 5.10
CA PHE A 43 2.82 16.97 6.25
C PHE A 43 3.57 16.79 7.58
N THR A 44 4.76 16.19 7.55
CA THR A 44 5.60 16.07 8.75
C THR A 44 6.39 17.33 9.05
N THR A 45 6.84 18.10 8.06
CA THR A 45 7.64 19.32 8.27
C THR A 45 6.78 20.55 8.57
N THR A 46 5.57 20.65 8.02
CA THR A 46 4.71 21.83 8.16
C THR A 46 3.85 21.77 9.41
N LYS A 47 4.17 22.58 10.44
CA LYS A 47 3.44 22.59 11.73
C LYS A 47 1.93 22.77 11.60
N ASN A 48 1.50 23.68 10.71
CA ASN A 48 0.06 23.97 10.50
C ASN A 48 -0.72 22.79 9.91
N LEU A 49 -0.04 21.82 9.29
CA LEU A 49 -0.66 20.63 8.71
C LEU A 49 -0.68 19.43 9.67
N ARG A 50 -0.14 19.54 10.90
CA ARG A 50 -0.12 18.45 11.88
C ARG A 50 -1.45 18.33 12.64
N THR A 51 -2.52 18.05 11.90
CA THR A 51 -3.86 17.83 12.45
C THR A 51 -4.18 16.34 12.55
N PRO A 52 -5.12 15.92 13.42
CA PRO A 52 -5.51 14.52 13.56
C PRO A 52 -6.00 13.87 12.26
N SER A 53 -6.77 14.59 11.44
CA SER A 53 -7.22 14.11 10.13
C SER A 53 -6.04 13.88 9.17
N ASN A 54 -5.03 14.75 9.24
CA ASN A 54 -3.84 14.64 8.39
C ASN A 54 -2.92 13.49 8.78
N LEU A 55 -3.01 12.96 10.01
CA LEU A 55 -2.32 11.72 10.39
C LEU A 55 -2.81 10.52 9.60
N LEU A 56 -4.11 10.48 9.23
CA LEU A 56 -4.65 9.44 8.36
C LEU A 56 -4.09 9.56 6.93
N VAL A 57 -3.94 10.79 6.43
CA VAL A 57 -3.32 11.04 5.11
C VAL A 57 -1.85 10.62 5.11
N ILE A 58 -1.11 10.92 6.17
CA ILE A 58 0.27 10.44 6.32
C ILE A 58 0.30 8.90 6.37
N ASN A 59 -0.61 8.25 7.09
CA ASN A 59 -0.67 6.79 7.14
C ASN A 59 -0.92 6.16 5.76
N LEU A 60 -1.82 6.76 4.97
CA LEU A 60 -2.09 6.34 3.60
C LEU A 60 -0.82 6.46 2.74
N ALA A 61 -0.14 7.60 2.81
CA ALA A 61 1.10 7.83 2.06
C ALA A 61 2.22 6.86 2.48
N ILE A 62 2.34 6.53 3.77
CA ILE A 62 3.28 5.51 4.26
C ILE A 62 2.95 4.14 3.66
N SER A 63 1.68 3.75 3.66
CA SER A 63 1.22 2.48 3.10
C SER A 63 1.57 2.37 1.61
N ASP A 64 1.21 3.39 0.81
CA ASP A 64 1.46 3.40 -0.64
C ASP A 64 2.95 3.49 -0.98
N PHE A 65 3.73 4.24 -0.19
CA PHE A 65 5.18 4.33 -0.32
C PHE A 65 5.84 2.97 -0.09
N LEU A 66 5.52 2.31 1.04
CA LEU A 66 6.10 1.02 1.39
C LEU A 66 5.66 -0.08 0.41
N MET A 67 4.40 -0.05 -0.03
CA MET A 67 3.90 -0.95 -1.07
C MET A 67 4.78 -0.89 -2.31
N MET A 68 4.97 0.30 -2.89
CA MET A 68 5.74 0.42 -4.13
C MET A 68 7.25 0.25 -3.92
N LEU A 69 7.78 0.57 -2.74
CA LEU A 69 9.17 0.31 -2.39
C LEU A 69 9.49 -1.20 -2.38
N ILE A 70 8.56 -2.05 -1.95
CA ILE A 70 8.76 -3.50 -1.90
C ILE A 70 8.34 -4.18 -3.21
N MET A 71 7.18 -3.79 -3.75
CA MET A 71 6.59 -4.43 -4.93
C MET A 71 7.35 -4.12 -6.21
N SER A 72 7.65 -2.84 -6.46
CA SER A 72 8.23 -2.40 -7.74
C SER A 72 9.58 -3.06 -8.06
N PRO A 73 10.62 -3.00 -7.20
CA PRO A 73 11.91 -3.59 -7.54
C PRO A 73 11.83 -5.11 -7.72
N ASN A 74 11.07 -5.80 -6.87
CA ASN A 74 10.89 -7.24 -6.99
C ASN A 74 10.20 -7.59 -8.32
N MET A 75 9.13 -6.88 -8.70
CA MET A 75 8.44 -7.12 -9.96
C MET A 75 9.34 -6.81 -11.17
N VAL A 76 10.11 -5.72 -11.13
CA VAL A 76 11.05 -5.35 -12.21
C VAL A 76 12.12 -6.42 -12.39
N ILE A 77 12.70 -6.94 -11.31
CA ILE A 77 13.69 -8.03 -11.36
C ILE A 77 13.08 -9.28 -12.00
N ASN A 78 11.91 -9.71 -11.55
CA ASN A 78 11.27 -10.92 -12.08
C ASN A 78 10.77 -10.73 -13.53
N CYS A 79 10.41 -9.50 -13.93
CA CYS A 79 10.15 -9.19 -15.34
C CYS A 79 11.42 -9.28 -16.18
N TYR A 80 12.55 -8.78 -15.69
CA TYR A 80 13.82 -8.86 -16.42
C TYR A 80 14.30 -10.30 -16.64
N TYR A 81 14.11 -11.18 -15.65
CA TYR A 81 14.44 -12.60 -15.77
C TYR A 81 13.31 -13.46 -16.38
N GLU A 82 12.19 -12.85 -16.78
CA GLU A 82 11.01 -13.52 -17.37
C GLU A 82 10.35 -14.59 -16.48
N THR A 83 10.79 -14.72 -15.23
CA THR A 83 10.30 -15.71 -14.26
C THR A 83 10.58 -15.28 -12.82
N TRP A 84 9.96 -15.96 -11.86
CA TRP A 84 10.19 -15.70 -10.45
C TRP A 84 11.54 -16.27 -9.99
N VAL A 85 12.53 -15.42 -9.75
CA VAL A 85 13.90 -15.81 -9.39
C VAL A 85 14.26 -15.63 -7.91
N LEU A 86 13.41 -14.97 -7.12
CA LEU A 86 13.70 -14.63 -5.72
C LEU A 86 13.45 -15.77 -4.72
N GLY A 87 13.05 -16.95 -5.21
CA GLY A 87 12.76 -18.12 -4.38
C GLY A 87 11.37 -18.09 -3.73
N SER A 88 10.99 -19.19 -3.08
CA SER A 88 9.61 -19.39 -2.60
C SER A 88 9.21 -18.45 -1.48
N PHE A 89 10.08 -18.28 -0.48
CA PHE A 89 9.84 -17.42 0.66
C PHE A 89 9.56 -15.97 0.27
N PHE A 90 10.32 -15.42 -0.69
CA PHE A 90 10.08 -14.07 -1.19
C PHE A 90 8.76 -13.95 -1.97
N CYS A 91 8.26 -15.02 -2.59
CA CYS A 91 6.96 -15.02 -3.26
C CYS A 91 5.83 -14.85 -2.23
N GLU A 92 5.89 -15.61 -1.13
CA GLU A 92 4.95 -15.49 -0.02
C GLU A 92 5.02 -14.11 0.63
N LEU A 93 6.24 -13.61 0.89
CA LEU A 93 6.45 -12.28 1.45
C LEU A 93 5.95 -11.17 0.51
N TYR A 94 6.12 -11.34 -0.80
CA TYR A 94 5.59 -10.42 -1.80
C TYR A 94 4.05 -10.40 -1.74
N GLY A 95 3.41 -11.57 -1.76
CA GLY A 95 1.95 -11.67 -1.62
C GLY A 95 1.43 -11.04 -0.32
N LEU A 96 2.08 -11.34 0.81
CA LEU A 96 1.75 -10.78 2.12
C LEU A 96 1.90 -9.26 2.14
N ALA A 97 3.03 -8.73 1.68
CA ALA A 97 3.28 -7.29 1.65
C ALA A 97 2.26 -6.56 0.76
N GLY A 98 2.00 -7.07 -0.44
CA GLY A 98 1.03 -6.49 -1.36
C GLY A 98 -0.38 -6.44 -0.77
N SER A 99 -0.81 -7.55 -0.16
CA SER A 99 -2.10 -7.62 0.53
C SER A 99 -2.15 -6.68 1.75
N LEU A 100 -1.07 -6.59 2.53
CA LEU A 100 -1.03 -5.83 3.78
C LEU A 100 -1.15 -4.33 3.51
N PHE A 101 -0.31 -3.81 2.61
CA PHE A 101 -0.35 -2.39 2.29
C PHE A 101 -1.58 -2.02 1.46
N GLY A 102 -2.04 -2.90 0.56
CA GLY A 102 -3.30 -2.69 -0.16
C GLY A 102 -4.51 -2.59 0.79
N CYS A 103 -4.59 -3.52 1.76
CA CYS A 103 -5.62 -3.51 2.81
C CYS A 103 -5.48 -2.28 3.72
N GLY A 104 -4.24 -1.93 4.10
CA GLY A 104 -3.95 -0.74 4.89
C GLY A 104 -4.43 0.55 4.21
N SER A 105 -4.21 0.68 2.91
CA SER A 105 -4.60 1.86 2.13
C SER A 105 -6.12 2.00 2.03
N ILE A 106 -6.85 0.92 1.70
CA ILE A 106 -8.33 0.99 1.57
C ILE A 106 -9.02 1.30 2.91
N TRP A 107 -8.55 0.70 4.01
CA TRP A 107 -9.10 0.98 5.34
C TRP A 107 -8.74 2.39 5.82
N THR A 108 -7.56 2.89 5.46
CA THR A 108 -7.19 4.28 5.73
C THR A 108 -8.10 5.24 4.95
N MET A 109 -8.35 5.00 3.66
CA MET A 109 -9.30 5.79 2.86
C MET A 109 -10.70 5.77 3.47
N THR A 110 -11.14 4.61 3.97
CA THR A 110 -12.43 4.47 4.66
C THR A 110 -12.50 5.33 5.93
N MET A 111 -11.44 5.33 6.74
CA MET A 111 -11.38 6.18 7.94
C MET A 111 -11.32 7.67 7.60
N ILE A 112 -10.65 8.06 6.50
CA ILE A 112 -10.66 9.43 5.99
C ILE A 112 -12.09 9.82 5.58
N ALA A 113 -12.79 8.97 4.83
CA ALA A 113 -14.17 9.22 4.42
C ALA A 113 -15.10 9.36 5.65
N PHE A 114 -14.91 8.52 6.67
CA PHE A 114 -15.66 8.60 7.92
C PHE A 114 -15.38 9.90 8.70
N ASP A 115 -14.13 10.36 8.74
CA ASP A 115 -13.76 11.65 9.32
C ASP A 115 -14.45 12.81 8.58
N ARG A 116 -14.38 12.81 7.25
CA ARG A 116 -15.05 13.82 6.40
C ARG A 116 -16.56 13.82 6.60
N TYR A 117 -17.18 12.64 6.71
CA TYR A 117 -18.60 12.52 7.02
C TYR A 117 -18.95 13.15 8.37
N ASN A 118 -18.19 12.88 9.43
CA ASN A 118 -18.46 13.46 10.74
C ASN A 118 -18.30 14.99 10.73
N VAL A 119 -17.30 15.52 10.04
CA VAL A 119 -17.08 16.98 9.95
C VAL A 119 -18.18 17.67 9.15
N ILE A 120 -18.56 17.12 7.99
CA ILE A 120 -19.49 17.77 7.07
C ILE A 120 -20.94 17.58 7.52
N VAL A 121 -21.34 16.35 7.86
CA VAL A 121 -22.74 16.02 8.10
C VAL A 121 -23.16 16.28 9.54
N LYS A 122 -22.30 15.94 10.51
CA LYS A 122 -22.62 16.12 11.92
C LYS A 122 -22.20 17.48 12.47
N GLY A 123 -21.31 18.20 11.78
CA GLY A 123 -20.94 19.58 12.11
C GLY A 123 -20.57 19.78 13.58
N LEU A 124 -21.20 20.76 14.25
CA LEU A 124 -20.98 21.10 15.66
C LEU A 124 -21.38 19.99 16.65
N SER A 125 -22.22 19.04 16.24
CA SER A 125 -22.61 17.89 17.07
C SER A 125 -21.58 16.75 17.00
N ALA A 126 -20.59 16.83 16.10
CA ALA A 126 -19.52 15.84 16.01
C ALA A 126 -18.42 16.12 17.05
N LYS A 127 -18.03 15.09 17.81
CA LYS A 127 -16.83 15.18 18.64
C LYS A 127 -15.60 15.29 17.73
N PRO A 128 -14.79 16.37 17.82
CA PRO A 128 -13.60 16.52 16.99
C PRO A 128 -12.64 15.35 17.18
N MET A 129 -12.00 14.91 16.09
CA MET A 129 -10.99 13.88 16.16
C MET A 129 -9.78 14.39 16.96
N THR A 130 -9.37 13.63 17.98
CA THR A 130 -8.14 13.91 18.73
C THR A 130 -6.96 13.16 18.13
N VAL A 131 -5.72 13.61 18.38
CA VAL A 131 -4.49 12.94 17.93
C VAL A 131 -4.47 11.48 18.39
N ASN A 132 -4.76 11.23 19.68
CA ASN A 132 -4.82 9.86 20.21
C ASN A 132 -5.89 9.03 19.50
N GLY A 133 -7.05 9.62 19.20
CA GLY A 133 -8.11 8.94 18.46
C GLY A 133 -7.73 8.60 17.01
N ALA A 134 -6.90 9.42 16.36
CA ALA A 134 -6.34 9.10 15.05
C ALA A 134 -5.33 7.95 15.14
N LEU A 135 -4.41 8.00 16.11
CA LEU A 135 -3.41 6.95 16.35
C LEU A 135 -4.07 5.60 16.67
N PHE A 136 -5.10 5.56 17.52
CA PHE A 136 -5.84 4.33 17.79
C PHE A 136 -6.50 3.74 16.54
N ARG A 137 -7.06 4.58 15.67
CA ARG A 137 -7.62 4.11 14.38
C ARG A 137 -6.52 3.54 13.49
N ILE A 138 -5.39 4.23 13.37
CA ILE A 138 -4.24 3.76 12.58
C ILE A 138 -3.76 2.40 13.10
N LEU A 139 -3.53 2.27 14.41
CA LEU A 139 -3.14 1.00 15.03
C LEU A 139 -4.17 -0.11 14.79
N GLY A 140 -5.46 0.21 14.88
CA GLY A 140 -6.54 -0.71 14.58
C GLY A 140 -6.53 -1.19 13.13
N ILE A 141 -6.27 -0.29 12.17
CA ILE A 141 -6.11 -0.63 10.75
C ILE A 141 -4.96 -1.61 10.57
N TRP A 142 -3.76 -1.29 11.07
CA TRP A 142 -2.58 -2.16 10.91
C TRP A 142 -2.80 -3.53 11.55
N ALA A 143 -3.37 -3.59 12.76
CA ALA A 143 -3.70 -4.85 13.42
C ALA A 143 -4.71 -5.67 12.61
N PHE A 144 -5.79 -5.04 12.14
CA PHE A 144 -6.80 -5.70 11.31
C PHE A 144 -6.20 -6.25 10.02
N CYS A 145 -5.40 -5.44 9.31
CA CYS A 145 -4.78 -5.85 8.06
C CYS A 145 -3.80 -7.01 8.30
N LEU A 146 -2.96 -6.92 9.33
CA LEU A 146 -2.02 -8.00 9.68
C LEU A 146 -2.74 -9.31 9.97
N ILE A 147 -3.82 -9.28 10.76
CA ILE A 147 -4.61 -10.49 11.06
C ILE A 147 -5.14 -11.10 9.76
N TRP A 148 -5.69 -10.30 8.86
CA TRP A 148 -6.24 -10.78 7.59
C TRP A 148 -5.19 -11.27 6.60
N THR A 149 -4.00 -10.68 6.60
CA THR A 149 -2.93 -11.09 5.67
C THR A 149 -2.11 -12.28 6.15
N ILE A 150 -2.13 -12.55 7.46
CA ILE A 150 -1.48 -13.71 8.06
C ILE A 150 -2.43 -14.91 8.09
N ALA A 151 -3.74 -14.66 8.21
CA ALA A 151 -4.74 -15.70 7.99
C ALA A 151 -4.71 -16.13 6.50
N PRO A 152 -4.71 -17.44 6.20
CA PRO A 152 -4.72 -17.93 4.82
C PRO A 152 -5.95 -17.45 4.02
#